data_AF-A0A494VTT0-F1
#
_entry.id   AF-A0A494VTT0-F1
#
_cell.length_a   1.000
_cell.length_b   1.000
_cell.length_c   1.000
_cell.angle_alpha   90.00
_cell.angle_beta   90.00
_cell.angle_gamma   90.00
#
_symmetry.space_group_name_H-M   'P 1'
#
loop_
_entity.id
_entity.type
_entity.pdbx_description
1 polymer ?
#
loop_
_entity_poly.entity_id
_entity_poly.type
_entity_poly.pdbx_seq_one_letter_code
_entity_poly.pdbx_strand_id
1 'polypeptide(L)'
;MKKKIPGTVHPHPTQWAPDKLTIFFTEHLNRIYCTRAHLAERMLEVVDNDNFKDLQQAIKDTINETEEQIARMDGVYALLEKRYSFENCTSVVAMLEDDFTAIQQQSNDEQLRDMSIILYLQDIEQIEKNSIQLLQLVANSHHQIGTFLHEHLNRIFNKRTLYNFIRAKYI
;
A
#
# COMPACT_ATOMS: atom_id res chain seq x y z
N MET A 1 -24.61 -34.78 26.55
CA MET A 1 -23.55 -34.32 25.63
C MET A 1 -24.08 -33.12 24.86
N LYS A 2 -23.58 -31.90 25.14
CA LYS A 2 -24.01 -30.67 24.46
C LYS A 2 -23.37 -30.62 23.08
N LYS A 3 -24.20 -30.49 22.03
CA LYS A 3 -23.78 -30.39 20.62
C LYS A 3 -22.79 -29.23 20.47
N LYS A 4 -21.60 -29.52 19.92
CA LYS A 4 -20.68 -28.50 19.41
C LYS A 4 -21.44 -27.66 18.39
N ILE A 5 -21.56 -26.37 18.66
CA ILE A 5 -21.98 -25.38 17.67
C ILE A 5 -20.91 -25.42 16.56
N PRO A 6 -21.27 -25.58 15.27
CA PRO A 6 -20.30 -25.48 14.20
C PRO A 6 -19.67 -24.10 14.30
N GLY A 7 -18.34 -24.04 14.37
CA GLY A 7 -17.61 -22.78 14.31
C GLY A 7 -18.12 -22.00 13.11
N THR A 8 -18.35 -20.70 13.30
CA THR A 8 -18.72 -19.75 12.25
C THR A 8 -17.74 -19.93 11.10
N VAL A 9 -18.19 -20.57 10.02
CA VAL A 9 -17.47 -20.56 8.75
C VAL A 9 -17.43 -19.10 8.35
N HIS A 10 -16.25 -18.49 8.39
CA HIS A 10 -16.04 -17.17 7.79
C HIS A 10 -16.55 -17.29 6.37
N PRO A 11 -17.52 -16.47 5.95
CA PRO A 11 -18.17 -16.76 4.69
C PRO A 11 -17.12 -16.53 3.55
N HIS A 12 -17.34 -17.03 2.33
CA HIS A 12 -16.33 -16.87 1.27
C HIS A 12 -16.64 -15.59 0.45
N PRO A 13 -15.65 -14.84 -0.03
CA PRO A 13 -15.86 -13.61 -0.81
C PRO A 13 -16.67 -13.80 -2.09
N THR A 14 -16.61 -14.99 -2.69
CA THR A 14 -17.48 -15.43 -3.80
C THR A 14 -18.96 -15.55 -3.42
N GLN A 15 -19.33 -15.37 -2.15
CA GLN A 15 -20.70 -15.43 -1.65
C GLN A 15 -21.26 -14.07 -1.16
N TRP A 16 -20.49 -12.98 -1.19
CA TRP A 16 -20.85 -11.73 -0.48
C TRP A 16 -21.26 -10.56 -1.36
N ALA A 17 -20.96 -10.65 -2.65
CA ALA A 17 -21.06 -9.53 -3.55
C ALA A 17 -21.23 -10.01 -5.01
N PRO A 18 -21.91 -9.25 -5.87
CA PRO A 18 -21.93 -9.53 -7.30
C PRO A 18 -20.51 -9.55 -7.88
N ASP A 19 -20.26 -10.37 -8.91
CA ASP A 19 -18.92 -10.52 -9.53
C ASP A 19 -18.25 -9.19 -9.87
N LYS A 20 -19.02 -8.21 -10.36
CA LYS A 20 -18.51 -6.87 -10.68
C LYS A 20 -17.95 -6.13 -9.46
N LEU A 21 -18.56 -6.31 -8.29
CA LEU A 21 -18.11 -5.66 -7.06
C LEU A 21 -16.85 -6.34 -6.50
N THR A 22 -16.76 -7.66 -6.62
CA THR A 22 -15.56 -8.42 -6.26
C THR A 22 -14.38 -8.05 -7.17
N ILE A 23 -14.61 -7.85 -8.47
CA ILE A 23 -13.61 -7.32 -9.41
C ILE A 23 -13.17 -5.92 -8.96
N PHE A 24 -14.11 -4.99 -8.80
CA PHE A 24 -13.82 -3.61 -8.34
C PHE A 24 -13.01 -3.58 -7.03
N PHE A 25 -13.40 -4.42 -6.05
CA PHE A 25 -12.68 -4.55 -4.80
C PHE A 25 -11.23 -5.00 -5.01
N THR A 26 -11.06 -6.05 -5.81
CA THR A 26 -9.74 -6.65 -6.10
C THR A 26 -8.86 -5.67 -6.87
N GLU A 27 -9.42 -4.87 -7.77
CA GLU A 27 -8.69 -3.83 -8.50
C GLU A 27 -8.10 -2.77 -7.57
N HIS A 28 -8.90 -2.26 -6.63
CA HIS A 28 -8.43 -1.29 -5.65
C HIS A 28 -7.43 -1.90 -4.66
N LEU A 29 -7.58 -3.19 -4.32
CA LEU A 29 -6.58 -3.91 -3.53
C LEU A 29 -5.25 -4.04 -4.30
N ASN A 30 -5.30 -4.35 -5.60
CA ASN A 30 -4.11 -4.43 -6.46
C ASN A 30 -3.38 -3.09 -6.57
N ARG A 31 -4.11 -1.98 -6.66
CA ARG A 31 -3.51 -0.63 -6.70
C ARG A 31 -2.70 -0.34 -5.43
N ILE A 32 -3.25 -0.66 -4.27
CA ILE A 32 -2.60 -0.50 -2.97
C ILE A 32 -1.36 -1.42 -2.87
N TYR A 33 -1.48 -2.67 -3.33
CA TYR A 33 -0.36 -3.60 -3.30
C TYR A 33 0.79 -3.11 -4.18
N CYS A 34 0.44 -2.64 -5.37
CA CYS A 34 1.42 -2.21 -6.36
C CYS A 34 2.19 -0.96 -5.93
N THR A 35 1.52 0.03 -5.34
CA THR A 35 2.21 1.23 -4.83
C THR A 35 3.23 0.88 -3.76
N ARG A 36 2.90 -0.06 -2.86
CA ARG A 36 3.83 -0.58 -1.84
C ARG A 36 4.99 -1.35 -2.44
N ALA A 37 4.71 -2.27 -3.36
CA ALA A 37 5.76 -3.05 -4.01
C ALA A 37 6.75 -2.13 -4.72
N HIS A 38 6.23 -1.15 -5.46
CA HIS A 38 7.02 -0.11 -6.11
C HIS A 38 7.85 0.70 -5.11
N LEU A 39 7.26 1.14 -3.98
CA LEU A 39 7.99 1.84 -2.93
C LEU A 39 9.19 1.03 -2.41
N ALA A 40 8.98 -0.23 -2.03
CA ALA A 40 10.04 -1.08 -1.50
C ALA A 40 11.15 -1.32 -2.53
N GLU A 41 10.77 -1.63 -3.77
CA GLU A 41 11.71 -1.90 -4.87
C GLU A 41 12.58 -0.68 -5.20
N ARG A 42 11.96 0.48 -5.42
CA ARG A 42 12.68 1.70 -5.78
C ARG A 42 13.52 2.26 -4.61
N MET A 43 13.06 2.13 -3.37
CA MET A 43 13.84 2.55 -2.21
C MET A 43 15.08 1.66 -1.98
N LEU A 44 15.00 0.37 -2.33
CA LEU A 44 16.15 -0.52 -2.29
C LEU A 44 17.26 -0.10 -3.27
N GLU A 45 16.91 0.51 -4.41
CA GLU A 45 17.89 0.99 -5.39
C GLU A 45 18.74 2.17 -4.88
N VAL A 46 18.23 2.96 -3.94
CA VAL A 46 18.89 4.19 -3.47
C VAL A 46 19.51 4.07 -2.08
N VAL A 47 19.17 3.03 -1.31
CA VAL A 47 19.52 2.93 0.12
C VAL A 47 21.03 2.95 0.39
N ASP A 48 21.83 2.46 -0.55
CA ASP A 48 23.29 2.39 -0.45
C ASP A 48 24.00 3.47 -1.30
N ASN A 49 23.26 4.40 -1.89
CA ASN A 49 23.83 5.51 -2.65
C ASN A 49 24.35 6.60 -1.69
N ASP A 50 25.58 7.09 -1.94
CA ASP A 50 26.23 8.14 -1.14
C ASP A 50 25.38 9.42 -1.05
N ASN A 51 24.62 9.73 -2.12
CA ASN A 51 23.68 10.84 -2.19
C ASN A 51 22.45 10.64 -1.30
N PHE A 52 22.32 9.55 -0.53
CA PHE A 52 21.18 9.28 0.36
C PHE A 52 21.65 8.87 1.76
N LYS A 53 22.93 9.05 2.07
CA LYS A 53 23.56 8.55 3.29
C LYS A 53 22.92 9.11 4.56
N ASP A 54 22.44 10.35 4.53
CA ASP A 54 21.73 11.00 5.63
C ASP A 54 20.32 10.41 5.86
N LEU A 55 19.73 9.80 4.83
CA LEU A 55 18.39 9.18 4.87
C LEU A 55 18.42 7.67 5.05
N GLN A 56 19.60 7.04 4.97
CA GLN A 56 19.76 5.58 4.82
C GLN A 56 18.95 4.77 5.84
N GLN A 57 19.01 5.11 7.13
CA GLN A 57 18.28 4.35 8.15
C GLN A 57 16.77 4.49 7.98
N ALA A 58 16.27 5.69 7.70
CA ALA A 58 14.85 5.93 7.49
C ALA A 58 14.34 5.24 6.21
N ILE A 59 15.18 5.10 5.19
CA ILE A 59 14.90 4.31 3.98
C ILE A 59 14.81 2.82 4.34
N LYS A 60 15.80 2.26 5.06
CA LYS A 60 15.79 0.85 5.51
C LYS A 60 14.56 0.51 6.33
N ASP A 61 14.21 1.37 7.28
CA ASP A 61 13.03 1.20 8.11
C ASP A 61 11.76 1.22 7.24
N THR A 62 11.68 2.16 6.28
CA THR A 62 10.54 2.24 5.34
C THR A 62 10.41 1.01 4.47
N ILE A 63 11.52 0.44 3.96
CA ILE A 63 11.52 -0.82 3.19
C ILE A 63 10.96 -1.95 4.05
N ASN A 64 11.53 -2.17 5.24
CA ASN A 64 11.09 -3.23 6.16
C ASN A 64 9.61 -3.11 6.51
N GLU A 65 9.16 -1.89 6.84
CA GLU A 65 7.75 -1.61 7.13
C GLU A 65 6.84 -1.89 5.94
N THR A 66 7.30 -1.58 4.73
CA THR A 66 6.54 -1.81 3.50
C THR A 66 6.43 -3.30 3.18
N GLU A 67 7.51 -4.06 3.35
CA GLU A 67 7.52 -5.52 3.19
C GLU A 67 6.60 -6.22 4.22
N GLU A 68 6.62 -5.78 5.48
CA GLU A 68 5.68 -6.25 6.51
C GLU A 68 4.22 -6.01 6.09
N GLN A 69 3.93 -4.86 5.48
CA GLN A 69 2.59 -4.50 5.03
C GLN A 69 2.18 -5.34 3.80
N ILE A 70 3.08 -5.55 2.84
CA ILE A 70 2.86 -6.43 1.69
C ILE A 70 2.52 -7.86 2.16
N ALA A 71 3.29 -8.41 3.10
CA ALA A 71 3.03 -9.73 3.66
C ALA A 71 1.64 -9.82 4.34
N ARG A 72 1.17 -8.74 4.98
CA ARG A 72 -0.22 -8.68 5.50
C ARG A 72 -1.24 -8.69 4.38
N MET A 73 -0.98 -7.96 3.28
CA MET A 73 -1.85 -7.96 2.11
C MET A 73 -1.93 -9.33 1.44
N ASP A 74 -0.85 -10.12 1.43
CA ASP A 74 -0.91 -11.51 0.96
C ASP A 74 -1.91 -12.35 1.76
N GLY A 75 -1.97 -12.12 3.07
CA GLY A 75 -3.02 -12.70 3.93
C GLY A 75 -4.43 -12.26 3.53
N VAL A 76 -4.62 -11.00 3.14
CA VAL A 76 -5.89 -10.49 2.61
C VAL A 76 -6.25 -11.20 1.31
N TYR A 77 -5.32 -11.33 0.36
CA TYR A 77 -5.54 -12.07 -0.89
C TYR A 77 -5.90 -13.54 -0.65
N ALA A 78 -5.24 -14.20 0.30
CA ALA A 78 -5.53 -15.57 0.67
C ALA A 78 -6.96 -15.74 1.22
N LEU A 79 -7.42 -14.83 2.09
CA LEU A 79 -8.81 -14.79 2.56
C LEU A 79 -9.80 -14.53 1.41
N LEU A 80 -9.35 -13.83 0.37
CA LEU A 80 -10.15 -13.56 -0.82
C LEU A 80 -10.17 -14.72 -1.83
N GLU A 81 -9.35 -15.76 -1.62
CA GLU A 81 -9.06 -16.80 -2.62
C GLU A 81 -8.66 -16.19 -3.99
N LYS A 82 -7.99 -15.04 -3.94
CA LYS A 82 -7.47 -14.32 -5.09
C LYS A 82 -5.95 -14.29 -5.04
N ARG A 83 -5.35 -13.88 -6.14
CA ARG A 83 -3.94 -13.53 -6.22
C ARG A 83 -3.82 -12.10 -6.71
N TYR A 84 -2.76 -11.43 -6.29
CA TYR A 84 -2.38 -10.16 -6.87
C TYR A 84 -2.25 -10.27 -8.40
N SER A 85 -2.69 -9.23 -9.11
CA SER A 85 -2.48 -9.07 -10.55
C SER A 85 -1.98 -7.66 -10.85
N PHE A 86 -0.94 -7.59 -11.68
CA PHE A 86 -0.35 -6.33 -12.14
C PHE A 86 -1.14 -5.65 -13.26
N GLU A 87 -2.09 -6.34 -13.91
CA GLU A 87 -2.76 -5.87 -15.15
C GLU A 87 -3.34 -4.45 -15.05
N ASN A 88 -3.85 -4.07 -13.87
CA ASN A 88 -4.48 -2.77 -13.65
C ASN A 88 -3.57 -1.74 -12.94
N CYS A 89 -2.27 -2.02 -12.87
CA CYS A 89 -1.31 -1.17 -12.16
C CYS A 89 -0.44 -0.32 -13.10
N THR A 90 -0.43 -0.60 -14.40
CA THR A 90 0.48 0.01 -15.38
C THR A 90 0.50 1.54 -15.34
N SER A 91 -0.67 2.19 -15.27
CA SER A 91 -0.75 3.66 -15.23
C SER A 91 -0.26 4.25 -13.92
N VAL A 92 -0.55 3.58 -12.80
CA VAL A 92 -0.08 3.97 -11.47
C VAL A 92 1.43 3.84 -11.39
N VAL A 93 1.97 2.73 -11.88
CA VAL A 93 3.42 2.50 -11.91
C VAL A 93 4.11 3.53 -12.79
N ALA A 94 3.62 3.80 -13.99
CA ALA A 94 4.22 4.81 -14.86
C ALA A 94 4.32 6.20 -14.17
N MET A 95 3.26 6.60 -13.47
CA MET A 95 3.26 7.87 -12.70
C MET A 95 4.30 7.84 -11.57
N LEU A 96 4.35 6.76 -10.79
CA LEU A 96 5.29 6.62 -9.68
C LEU A 96 6.75 6.51 -10.13
N GLU A 97 6.99 5.94 -11.32
CA GLU A 97 8.32 5.91 -11.95
C GLU A 97 8.77 7.31 -12.38
N ASP A 98 7.86 8.16 -12.87
CA ASP A 98 8.16 9.56 -13.18
C ASP A 98 8.58 10.32 -11.91
N ASP A 99 7.83 10.13 -10.81
CA ASP A 99 8.16 10.72 -9.50
C ASP A 99 9.51 10.22 -8.96
N PHE A 100 9.77 8.91 -9.07
CA PHE A 100 11.05 8.34 -8.65
C PHE A 100 12.22 8.83 -9.51
N THR A 101 12.00 8.99 -10.81
CA THR A 101 12.99 9.58 -11.73
C THR A 101 13.36 10.99 -11.29
N ALA A 102 12.40 11.80 -10.81
CA ALA A 102 12.68 13.13 -10.26
C ALA A 102 13.60 13.06 -9.03
N ILE A 103 13.43 12.08 -8.14
CA ILE A 103 14.32 11.85 -6.99
C ILE A 103 15.77 11.63 -7.47
N GLN A 104 15.97 10.81 -8.50
CA GLN A 104 17.31 10.56 -9.05
C GLN A 104 17.93 11.81 -9.66
N GLN A 105 17.14 12.56 -10.44
CA GLN A 105 17.59 13.79 -11.09
C GLN A 105 18.02 14.87 -10.09
N GLN A 106 17.35 14.94 -8.94
CA GLN A 106 17.65 15.90 -7.88
C GLN A 106 18.65 15.39 -6.83
N SER A 107 19.19 14.17 -6.97
CA SER A 107 19.98 13.51 -5.93
C SER A 107 21.22 14.27 -5.44
N ASN A 108 21.76 15.20 -6.25
CA ASN A 108 22.93 16.03 -5.89
C ASN A 108 22.58 17.29 -5.09
N ASP A 109 21.29 17.64 -4.98
CA ASP A 109 20.80 18.75 -4.16
C ASP A 109 19.96 18.17 -3.03
N GLU A 110 20.49 18.20 -1.80
CA GLU A 110 19.85 17.57 -0.64
C GLU A 110 18.41 18.06 -0.44
N GLN A 111 18.17 19.36 -0.64
CA GLN A 111 16.86 19.96 -0.42
C GLN A 111 15.88 19.54 -1.52
N LEU A 112 16.27 19.59 -2.79
CA LEU A 112 15.39 19.20 -3.90
C LEU A 112 15.15 17.70 -3.95
N ARG A 113 16.15 16.89 -3.61
CA ARG A 113 16.03 15.43 -3.41
C ARG A 113 14.98 15.13 -2.34
N ASP A 114 15.09 15.77 -1.18
CA ASP A 114 14.18 15.58 -0.06
C ASP A 114 12.73 15.97 -0.41
N MET A 115 12.54 17.09 -1.11
CA MET A 115 11.21 17.50 -1.57
C MET A 115 10.64 16.53 -2.61
N SER A 116 11.47 16.00 -3.50
CA SER A 116 11.06 14.99 -4.48
C SER A 116 10.66 13.68 -3.80
N ILE A 117 11.39 13.25 -2.77
CA ILE A 117 11.02 12.07 -1.96
C ILE A 117 9.70 12.31 -1.24
N ILE A 118 9.50 13.50 -0.65
CA ILE A 118 8.23 13.85 0.00
C ILE A 118 7.06 13.75 -0.97
N LEU A 119 7.19 14.34 -2.17
CA LEU A 119 6.14 14.30 -3.19
C LEU A 119 5.80 12.86 -3.57
N TYR A 120 6.82 12.07 -3.91
CA TYR A 120 6.67 10.65 -4.23
C TYR A 120 5.94 9.85 -3.13
N LEU A 121 6.32 10.03 -1.87
CA LEU A 121 5.66 9.37 -0.74
C LEU A 121 4.21 9.83 -0.55
N GLN A 122 3.93 11.11 -0.81
CA GLN A 122 2.57 11.65 -0.73
C GLN A 122 1.66 11.12 -1.84
N ASP A 123 2.19 10.99 -3.07
CA ASP A 123 1.41 10.47 -4.20
C ASP A 123 1.07 8.99 -4.02
N ILE A 124 2.00 8.18 -3.50
CA ILE A 124 1.74 6.81 -3.04
C ILE A 124 0.60 6.80 -2.00
N GLU A 125 0.71 7.60 -0.95
CA GLU A 125 -0.30 7.66 0.11
C GLU A 125 -1.67 8.08 -0.45
N GLN A 126 -1.68 9.03 -1.37
CA GLN A 126 -2.91 9.54 -1.96
C GLN A 126 -3.62 8.47 -2.80
N ILE A 127 -2.88 7.66 -3.57
CA ILE A 127 -3.45 6.52 -4.32
C ILE A 127 -4.04 5.47 -3.37
N GLU A 128 -3.33 5.14 -2.29
CA GLU A 128 -3.80 4.19 -1.28
C GLU A 128 -5.06 4.69 -0.59
N LYS A 129 -5.04 5.94 -0.13
CA LYS A 129 -6.17 6.59 0.55
C LYS A 129 -7.39 6.66 -0.35
N ASN A 130 -7.24 7.03 -1.62
CA ASN A 130 -8.33 7.08 -2.58
C ASN A 130 -8.94 5.68 -2.79
N SER A 131 -8.10 4.66 -2.91
CA SER A 131 -8.56 3.28 -3.06
C SER A 131 -9.35 2.81 -1.84
N ILE A 132 -8.85 3.05 -0.64
CA ILE A 132 -9.55 2.70 0.61
C ILE A 132 -10.88 3.46 0.74
N GLN A 133 -10.89 4.76 0.44
CA GLN A 133 -12.12 5.57 0.51
C GLN A 133 -13.20 5.02 -0.42
N LEU A 134 -12.84 4.63 -1.65
CA LEU A 134 -13.78 3.99 -2.58
C LEU A 134 -14.28 2.64 -2.05
N LEU A 135 -13.40 1.82 -1.47
CA LEU A 135 -13.79 0.56 -0.83
C LEU A 135 -14.73 0.79 0.37
N GLN A 136 -14.51 1.84 1.16
CA GLN A 136 -15.37 2.22 2.28
C GLN A 136 -16.75 2.70 1.81
N LEU A 137 -16.82 3.45 0.71
CA LEU A 137 -18.10 3.85 0.11
C LEU A 137 -18.90 2.63 -0.36
N VAL A 138 -18.23 1.64 -0.96
CA VAL A 138 -18.84 0.36 -1.32
C VAL A 138 -19.33 -0.39 -0.07
N ALA A 139 -18.53 -0.41 1.01
CA ALA A 139 -18.88 -1.07 2.26
C ALA A 139 -20.14 -0.52 2.92
N ASN A 140 -20.48 0.76 2.73
CA ASN A 140 -21.71 1.35 3.26
C ASN A 140 -22.98 0.68 2.72
N SER A 141 -22.90 0.06 1.54
CA SER A 141 -24.01 -0.70 0.94
C SER A 141 -23.87 -2.22 1.08
N HIS A 142 -22.73 -2.70 1.63
CA HIS A 142 -22.38 -4.12 1.71
C HIS A 142 -21.66 -4.44 3.04
N HIS A 143 -22.43 -4.79 4.07
CA HIS A 143 -21.94 -4.98 5.45
C HIS A 143 -20.77 -5.97 5.57
N GLN A 144 -20.77 -7.05 4.78
CA GLN A 144 -19.70 -8.05 4.77
C GLN A 144 -18.36 -7.45 4.30
N ILE A 145 -18.40 -6.60 3.28
CA ILE A 145 -17.22 -5.86 2.79
C ILE A 145 -16.74 -4.90 3.88
N GLY A 146 -17.64 -4.19 4.55
CA GLY A 146 -17.27 -3.27 5.63
C GLY A 146 -16.58 -3.96 6.80
N THR A 147 -17.08 -5.12 7.21
CA THR A 147 -16.46 -5.95 8.26
C THR A 147 -15.05 -6.38 7.85
N PHE A 148 -14.92 -6.91 6.62
CA PHE A 148 -13.64 -7.35 6.08
C PHE A 148 -12.59 -6.22 6.01
N LEU A 149 -12.99 -5.04 5.51
CA LEU A 149 -12.12 -3.86 5.46
C LEU A 149 -11.62 -3.45 6.85
N HIS A 150 -12.51 -3.43 7.83
CA HIS A 150 -12.19 -3.05 9.20
C HIS A 150 -11.22 -4.04 9.86
N GLU A 151 -11.47 -5.34 9.70
CA GLU A 151 -10.70 -6.40 10.35
C GLU A 151 -9.31 -6.58 9.74
N HIS A 152 -9.20 -6.46 8.41
CA HIS A 152 -8.01 -6.90 7.68
C HIS A 152 -7.23 -5.78 6.99
N LEU A 153 -7.90 -4.74 6.48
CA LEU A 153 -7.23 -3.71 5.66
C LEU A 153 -6.88 -2.45 6.45
N ASN A 154 -7.78 -1.91 7.28
CA ASN A 154 -7.51 -0.66 8.03
C ASN A 154 -6.25 -0.71 8.92
N ARG A 155 -5.81 -1.91 9.32
CA ARG A 155 -4.62 -2.14 10.17
C ARG A 155 -3.30 -2.15 9.41
N ILE A 156 -3.32 -2.07 8.08
CA ILE A 156 -2.12 -2.14 7.23
C ILE A 156 -1.48 -0.76 7.06
N PHE A 157 -2.23 0.32 7.24
CA PHE A 157 -1.80 1.69 6.95
C PHE A 157 -1.48 2.41 8.26
N ASN A 158 -0.23 2.85 8.50
CA ASN A 158 0.08 3.93 9.48
C ASN A 158 1.57 4.30 9.66
N LYS A 159 2.53 3.61 9.03
CA LYS A 159 3.94 3.95 9.20
C LYS A 159 4.44 4.87 8.08
N ARG A 160 5.11 5.96 8.47
CA ARG A 160 5.56 7.07 7.59
C ARG A 160 7.00 7.44 7.91
N THR A 161 7.87 6.46 8.09
CA THR A 161 9.18 6.67 8.72
C THR A 161 10.06 7.63 7.93
N LEU A 162 10.27 7.39 6.63
CA LEU A 162 11.02 8.31 5.77
C LEU A 162 10.38 9.69 5.65
N TYR A 163 9.07 9.77 5.44
CA TYR A 163 8.34 11.03 5.36
C TYR A 163 8.48 11.87 6.64
N ASN A 164 8.32 11.26 7.81
CA ASN A 164 8.45 11.94 9.10
C ASN A 164 9.89 12.38 9.35
N PHE A 165 10.87 11.54 8.99
CA PHE A 165 12.28 11.86 9.11
C PHE A 165 12.66 13.08 8.28
N ILE A 166 12.30 13.09 6.99
CA ILE A 166 12.58 14.23 6.10
C ILE A 166 11.83 15.47 6.59
N ARG A 167 10.54 15.37 6.94
CA ARG A 167 9.75 16.51 7.41
C ARG A 167 10.38 17.18 8.65
N ALA A 168 10.95 16.39 9.56
CA ALA A 168 11.63 16.91 10.76
C ALA A 168 12.93 17.68 10.46
N LYS A 169 13.51 17.56 9.25
CA LYS A 169 14.65 18.37 8.82
C LYS A 169 14.25 19.83 8.52
N TYR A 170 12.97 20.10 8.23
CA TYR A 170 12.49 21.39 7.70
C TYR A 170 11.46 22.10 8.59
N ILE A 171 11.08 21.51 9.73
CA ILE A 171 10.11 22.05 10.70
C ILE A 171 10.68 21.90 12.11
#